data_AF-A0AAV3HC83-F1
#
_entry.id   AF-A0AAV3HC83-F1
#
_cell.length_a   1.000
_cell.length_b   1.000
_cell.length_c   1.000
_cell.angle_alpha   90.00
_cell.angle_beta   90.00
_cell.angle_gamma   90.00
#
_symmetry.space_group_name_H-M   'P 1'
#
loop_
_entity.id
_entity.type
_entity.pdbx_description
1 polymer ?
#
loop_
_entity_poly.entity_id
_entity_poly.type
_entity_poly.pdbx_seq_one_letter_code
_entity_poly.pdbx_strand_id
1 'polypeptide(L)'
;MKNIAAVGVLERIRRLAPQGAVPPYRTVEEWREWQLAEGRKRSEEINRQNRQLRVEKILNRSGIQPLHSKCSFANYQVQNDGLKYALSQAKSIADELMTGCTNFVFSGKTGTGKNHLAAAMGNRL
;
A
#
# COMPACT_ATOMS: atom_id res chain seq x y z
N MET A 1 -43.53 30.64 -8.62
CA MET A 1 -42.38 29.76 -8.33
C MET A 1 -42.65 29.02 -7.04
N LYS A 2 -42.85 27.69 -7.08
CA LYS A 2 -43.19 26.90 -5.88
C LYS A 2 -41.93 26.73 -5.02
N ASN A 3 -42.01 27.13 -3.76
CA ASN A 3 -40.91 27.09 -2.81
C ASN A 3 -40.52 25.63 -2.56
N ILE A 4 -39.31 25.22 -3.00
CA ILE A 4 -38.81 23.84 -2.92
C ILE A 4 -38.77 23.34 -1.48
N ALA A 5 -38.63 24.26 -0.51
CA ALA A 5 -38.70 23.95 0.92
C ALA A 5 -40.09 23.47 1.38
N ALA A 6 -41.17 23.82 0.66
CA ALA A 6 -42.54 23.55 1.06
C ALA A 6 -43.17 22.29 0.42
N VAL A 7 -42.50 21.65 -0.54
CA VAL A 7 -43.04 20.47 -1.25
C VAL A 7 -42.33 19.20 -0.79
N GLY A 8 -42.73 18.70 0.39
CA GLY A 8 -42.79 17.30 0.85
C GLY A 8 -41.56 16.36 0.77
N VAL A 9 -40.68 16.46 -0.22
CA VAL A 9 -39.59 15.52 -0.47
C VAL A 9 -38.49 15.66 0.59
N LEU A 10 -38.04 16.88 0.87
CA LEU A 10 -37.02 17.12 1.90
C LEU A 10 -37.52 16.76 3.31
N GLU A 11 -38.80 17.04 3.60
CA GLU A 11 -39.49 16.60 4.81
C GLU A 11 -39.50 15.07 4.95
N ARG A 12 -39.86 14.35 3.88
CA ARG A 12 -39.85 12.88 3.86
C ARG A 12 -38.46 12.30 4.07
N ILE A 13 -37.43 12.88 3.45
CA ILE A 13 -36.04 12.47 3.64
C ILE A 13 -35.61 12.69 5.09
N ARG A 14 -35.96 13.84 5.70
CA ARG A 14 -35.65 14.11 7.11
C ARG A 14 -36.31 13.12 8.07
N ARG A 15 -37.53 12.64 7.79
CA ARG A 15 -38.19 11.59 8.60
C ARG A 15 -37.50 10.24 8.51
N LEU A 16 -36.85 9.93 7.39
CA LEU A 16 -36.13 8.68 7.17
C LEU A 16 -34.67 8.75 7.64
N ALA A 17 -34.09 9.94 7.72
CA ALA A 17 -32.72 10.14 8.17
C ALA A 17 -32.58 9.88 9.69
N PRO A 18 -31.41 9.39 10.15
CA PRO A 18 -31.15 9.23 11.58
C PRO A 18 -31.31 10.55 12.33
N GLN A 19 -31.93 10.51 13.51
CA GLN A 19 -32.06 11.71 14.35
C GLN A 19 -30.67 12.24 14.72
N GLY A 20 -30.39 13.51 14.38
CA GLY A 20 -29.08 14.14 14.59
C GLY A 20 -28.11 14.04 13.41
N ALA A 21 -28.52 13.50 12.26
CA ALA A 21 -27.68 13.50 11.06
C ALA A 21 -27.38 14.95 10.61
N VAL A 22 -26.11 15.34 10.72
CA VAL A 22 -25.62 16.64 10.25
C VAL A 22 -25.08 16.46 8.82
N PRO A 23 -25.54 17.26 7.84
CA PRO A 23 -24.96 17.25 6.51
C PRO A 23 -23.47 17.61 6.58
N PRO A 24 -22.58 16.90 5.86
CA PRO A 24 -21.14 17.16 5.89
C PRO A 24 -20.74 18.51 5.28
N TYR A 25 -21.66 19.18 4.61
CA TYR A 25 -21.50 20.49 3.96
C TYR A 25 -22.84 21.23 3.95
N ARG A 26 -22.80 22.56 3.93
CA ARG A 26 -23.96 23.46 3.88
C ARG A 26 -23.96 24.35 2.65
N THR A 27 -22.80 24.59 2.06
CA THR A 27 -22.64 25.37 0.82
C THR A 27 -22.16 24.51 -0.35
N VAL A 28 -22.25 25.04 -1.58
CA VAL A 28 -21.77 24.34 -2.78
C VAL A 28 -20.24 24.29 -2.78
N GLU A 29 -19.59 25.31 -2.26
CA GLU A 29 -18.14 25.41 -2.11
C GLU A 29 -17.63 24.33 -1.14
N GLU A 30 -18.24 24.22 0.06
CA GLU A 30 -17.91 23.18 1.04
C GLU A 30 -18.12 21.78 0.47
N TRP A 31 -19.19 21.58 -0.30
CA TRP A 31 -19.43 20.30 -0.97
C TRP A 31 -18.33 19.92 -1.95
N ARG A 32 -17.88 20.88 -2.78
CA ARG A 32 -16.80 20.65 -3.75
C ARG A 32 -15.48 20.31 -3.05
N GLU A 33 -15.14 21.04 -1.99
CA GLU A 33 -13.94 20.77 -1.21
C GLU A 33 -13.97 19.37 -0.58
N TRP A 34 -15.10 19.00 0.01
CA TRP A 34 -15.31 17.67 0.58
C TRP A 34 -15.20 16.57 -0.47
N GLN A 35 -15.83 16.75 -1.63
CA GLN A 35 -15.80 15.77 -2.72
C GLN A 35 -14.38 15.58 -3.28
N LEU A 36 -13.60 16.66 -3.42
CA LEU A 36 -12.20 16.60 -3.83
C LEU A 36 -11.34 15.89 -2.78
N ALA A 37 -11.57 16.15 -1.49
CA ALA A 37 -10.84 15.51 -0.40
C ALA A 37 -11.11 13.99 -0.35
N GLU A 38 -12.37 13.58 -0.44
CA GLU A 38 -12.75 12.16 -0.51
C GLU A 38 -12.24 11.50 -1.78
N GLY A 39 -12.27 12.21 -2.92
CA GLY A 39 -11.68 11.75 -4.18
C GLY A 39 -10.19 11.45 -4.06
N ARG A 40 -9.42 12.33 -3.39
CA ARG A 40 -7.99 12.10 -3.12
C ARG A 40 -7.77 10.86 -2.26
N LYS A 41 -8.47 10.72 -1.14
CA LYS A 41 -8.39 9.52 -0.27
C LYS A 41 -8.68 8.24 -1.04
N ARG A 42 -9.74 8.25 -1.85
CA ARG A 42 -10.12 7.08 -2.66
C ARG A 42 -9.08 6.77 -3.73
N SER A 43 -8.53 7.78 -4.38
CA SER A 43 -7.47 7.62 -5.37
C SER A 43 -6.20 7.03 -4.76
N GLU A 44 -5.80 7.49 -3.57
CA GLU A 44 -4.65 6.95 -2.83
C GLU A 44 -4.85 5.47 -2.49
N GLU A 45 -6.03 5.11 -2.00
CA GLU A 45 -6.37 3.71 -1.69
C GLU A 45 -6.35 2.83 -2.95
N ILE A 46 -6.93 3.28 -4.06
CA ILE A 46 -6.88 2.56 -5.34
C ILE A 46 -5.43 2.38 -5.81
N ASN A 47 -4.60 3.42 -5.69
CA ASN A 47 -3.18 3.33 -6.06
C ASN A 47 -2.43 2.32 -5.21
N ARG A 48 -2.72 2.26 -3.91
CA ARG A 48 -2.15 1.25 -3.00
C ARG A 48 -2.57 -0.17 -3.40
N GLN A 49 -3.85 -0.40 -3.66
CA GLN A 49 -4.37 -1.70 -4.10
C GLN A 49 -3.75 -2.13 -5.44
N ASN A 50 -3.66 -1.22 -6.41
CA ASN A 50 -3.04 -1.47 -7.70
C ASN A 50 -1.55 -1.83 -7.56
N ARG A 51 -0.82 -1.16 -6.67
CA ARG A 51 0.58 -1.48 -6.38
C ARG A 51 0.70 -2.90 -5.81
N GLN A 52 -0.14 -3.26 -4.84
CA GLN A 52 -0.13 -4.58 -4.25
C GLN A 52 -0.43 -5.70 -5.28
N LEU A 53 -1.46 -5.52 -6.12
CA LEU A 53 -1.79 -6.47 -7.17
C LEU A 53 -0.66 -6.66 -8.20
N ARG A 54 0.06 -5.58 -8.54
CA ARG A 54 1.23 -5.66 -9.42
C ARG A 54 2.34 -6.49 -8.79
N VAL A 55 2.64 -6.25 -7.51
CA VAL A 55 3.65 -7.02 -6.75
C VAL A 55 3.26 -8.49 -6.72
N GLU A 56 2.03 -8.83 -6.35
CA GLU A 56 1.54 -10.22 -6.31
C GLU A 56 1.64 -10.91 -7.68
N LYS A 57 1.28 -10.21 -8.77
CA LYS A 57 1.38 -10.76 -10.13
C LYS A 57 2.82 -11.03 -10.55
N ILE A 58 3.77 -10.18 -10.17
CA ILE A 58 5.19 -10.36 -10.45
C ILE A 58 5.73 -11.53 -9.62
N LEU A 59 5.43 -11.57 -8.32
CA LEU A 59 5.87 -12.64 -7.41
C LEU A 59 5.36 -14.01 -7.84
N ASN A 60 4.09 -14.12 -8.23
CA ASN A 60 3.51 -15.37 -8.72
C ASN A 60 4.19 -15.90 -10.00
N ARG A 61 4.89 -15.04 -10.74
CA ARG A 61 5.62 -15.40 -11.96
C ARG A 61 7.13 -15.55 -11.77
N SER A 62 7.68 -15.11 -10.64
CA SER A 62 9.13 -15.06 -10.41
C SER A 62 9.72 -16.38 -9.90
N GLY A 63 8.89 -17.39 -9.63
CA GLY A 63 9.35 -18.66 -9.08
C GLY A 63 9.75 -18.61 -7.59
N ILE A 64 9.45 -17.49 -6.90
CA ILE A 64 9.59 -17.41 -5.44
C ILE A 64 8.58 -18.38 -4.81
N GLN A 65 9.08 -19.39 -4.09
CA GLN A 65 8.21 -20.34 -3.41
C GLN A 65 7.32 -19.62 -2.38
N PRO A 66 6.07 -20.06 -2.16
CA PRO A 66 5.17 -19.46 -1.17
C PRO A 66 5.78 -19.33 0.23
N LEU A 67 6.70 -20.23 0.59
CA LEU A 67 7.48 -20.19 1.84
C LEU A 67 8.23 -18.87 2.04
N HIS A 68 8.72 -18.25 0.96
CA HIS A 68 9.50 -17.02 1.00
C HIS A 68 8.68 -15.75 0.68
N SER A 69 7.38 -15.90 0.40
CA SER A 69 6.50 -14.77 0.04
C SER A 69 6.45 -13.67 1.11
N LYS A 70 6.53 -14.03 2.39
CA LYS A 70 6.48 -13.10 3.53
C LYS A 70 7.87 -12.69 4.04
N CYS A 71 8.95 -13.06 3.37
CA CYS A 71 10.30 -12.64 3.75
C CYS A 71 10.45 -11.13 3.51
N SER A 72 10.92 -10.39 4.52
CA SER A 72 11.19 -8.96 4.46
C SER A 72 12.49 -8.64 5.20
N PHE A 73 13.02 -7.43 5.04
CA PHE A 73 14.19 -7.02 5.81
C PHE A 73 13.90 -6.93 7.32
N ALA A 74 12.64 -6.70 7.70
CA ALA A 74 12.24 -6.53 9.09
C ALA A 74 12.18 -7.87 9.86
N ASN A 75 11.86 -8.98 9.17
CA ASN A 75 11.80 -10.30 9.79
C ASN A 75 13.06 -11.15 9.56
N TYR A 76 14.13 -10.55 9.06
CA TYR A 76 15.42 -11.19 8.94
C TYR A 76 16.18 -11.14 10.27
N GLN A 77 16.43 -12.30 10.89
CA GLN A 77 17.12 -12.38 12.18
C GLN A 77 18.64 -12.34 11.98
N VAL A 78 19.27 -11.33 12.59
CA VAL A 78 20.72 -11.16 12.59
C VAL A 78 21.31 -11.79 13.83
N GLN A 79 22.12 -12.84 13.66
CA GLN A 79 22.75 -13.57 14.76
C GLN A 79 24.28 -13.37 14.83
N ASN A 80 24.88 -12.84 13.77
CA ASN A 80 26.31 -12.57 13.71
C ASN A 80 26.61 -11.37 12.80
N ASP A 81 27.84 -10.86 12.90
CA ASP A 81 28.26 -9.67 12.14
C ASP A 81 28.26 -9.89 10.63
N GLY A 82 28.52 -11.12 10.16
CA GLY A 82 28.43 -11.48 8.74
C GLY A 82 27.01 -11.33 8.19
N LEU A 83 26.00 -11.78 8.93
CA LEU A 83 24.58 -11.61 8.57
C LEU A 83 24.15 -10.15 8.67
N LYS A 84 24.71 -9.39 9.63
CA LYS A 84 24.48 -7.95 9.74
C LYS A 84 25.01 -7.21 8.52
N TYR A 85 26.22 -7.55 8.09
CA TYR A 85 26.84 -7.01 6.89
C TYR A 85 26.03 -7.37 5.64
N ALA A 86 25.66 -8.65 5.47
CA ALA A 86 24.83 -9.08 4.34
C ALA A 86 23.49 -8.35 4.27
N LEU A 87 22.82 -8.14 5.41
CA LEU A 87 21.58 -7.38 5.49
C LEU A 87 21.78 -5.91 5.05
N SER A 88 22.88 -5.28 5.50
CA SER A 88 23.22 -3.91 5.12
C SER A 88 23.47 -3.79 3.61
N GLN A 89 24.27 -4.70 3.05
CA GLN A 89 24.55 -4.72 1.60
C GLN A 89 23.28 -4.99 0.78
N ALA A 90 22.43 -5.93 1.22
CA ALA A 90 21.17 -6.21 0.55
C ALA A 90 20.23 -4.98 0.50
N LYS A 91 20.21 -4.17 1.56
CA LYS A 91 19.45 -2.90 1.57
C LYS A 91 20.03 -1.90 0.57
N SER A 92 21.35 -1.69 0.57
CA SER A 92 22.03 -0.79 -0.37
C SER A 92 21.78 -1.19 -1.82
N ILE A 93 21.95 -2.47 -2.15
CA ILE A 93 21.73 -2.99 -3.50
C ILE A 93 20.26 -2.85 -3.92
N ALA A 94 19.31 -3.06 -3.00
CA ALA A 94 17.89 -2.84 -3.30
C ALA A 94 17.58 -1.38 -3.64
N ASP A 95 18.26 -0.43 -2.99
CA ASP A 95 18.13 1.00 -3.28
C ASP A 95 18.78 1.37 -4.62
N GLU A 96 19.92 0.75 -4.96
CA GLU A 96 20.56 0.90 -6.27
C GLU A 96 19.72 0.31 -7.41
N LEU A 97 19.06 -0.83 -7.19
CA LEU A 97 18.16 -1.46 -8.17
C LEU A 97 16.94 -0.59 -8.53
N MET A 98 16.56 0.35 -7.67
CA MET A 98 15.51 1.33 -7.97
C MET A 98 15.99 2.44 -8.91
N THR A 99 17.30 2.66 -9.03
CA THR A 99 17.90 3.76 -9.80
C THR A 99 18.72 3.28 -11.01
N GLY A 100 19.09 2.00 -11.09
CA GLY A 100 19.86 1.43 -12.20
C GLY A 100 19.89 -0.10 -12.24
N CYS A 101 20.76 -0.64 -13.10
CA CYS A 101 20.94 -2.09 -13.30
C CYS A 101 22.20 -2.57 -12.57
N THR A 102 22.05 -3.06 -11.33
CA THR A 102 23.12 -3.73 -10.58
C THR A 102 22.82 -5.22 -10.43
N ASN A 103 23.77 -6.08 -10.82
CA ASN A 103 23.70 -7.52 -10.58
C ASN A 103 24.47 -7.87 -9.30
N PHE A 104 24.03 -8.91 -8.58
CA PHE A 104 24.71 -9.36 -7.36
C PHE A 104 24.61 -10.88 -7.19
N VAL A 105 25.49 -11.42 -6.34
CA VAL A 105 25.51 -12.84 -5.97
C VAL A 105 25.66 -12.96 -4.46
N PHE A 106 24.74 -13.69 -3.81
CA PHE A 106 24.94 -14.13 -2.43
C PHE A 106 25.67 -15.47 -2.40
N SER A 107 26.82 -15.54 -1.75
CA SER A 107 27.55 -16.79 -1.49
C SER A 107 27.49 -17.17 -0.01
N GLY A 108 27.59 -18.47 0.29
CA GLY A 108 27.62 -18.98 1.66
C GLY A 108 26.89 -20.32 1.84
N LYS A 109 27.01 -20.89 3.04
CA LYS A 109 26.41 -22.20 3.40
C LYS A 109 24.87 -22.18 3.34
N THR A 110 24.25 -23.35 3.31
CA THR A 110 22.78 -23.48 3.42
C THR A 110 22.31 -22.99 4.80
N GLY A 111 21.05 -22.55 4.91
CA GLY A 111 20.48 -22.05 6.17
C GLY A 111 20.89 -20.62 6.58
N THR A 112 21.74 -19.93 5.82
CA THR A 112 22.19 -18.56 6.15
C THR A 112 21.26 -17.43 5.66
N GLY A 113 20.06 -17.76 5.16
CA GLY A 113 19.06 -16.76 4.80
C GLY A 113 19.27 -16.05 3.45
N LYS A 114 20.10 -16.57 2.54
CA LYS A 114 20.31 -15.99 1.18
C LYS A 114 19.00 -15.77 0.41
N ASN A 115 18.16 -16.80 0.36
CA ASN A 115 16.85 -16.72 -0.32
C ASN A 115 15.90 -15.75 0.40
N HIS A 116 16.01 -15.64 1.72
CA HIS A 116 15.23 -14.68 2.50
C HIS A 116 15.59 -13.25 2.08
N LEU A 117 16.89 -12.92 2.01
CA LEU A 117 17.33 -11.59 1.58
C LEU A 117 16.94 -11.31 0.13
N ALA A 118 17.08 -12.27 -0.79
CA ALA A 118 16.65 -12.11 -2.18
C ALA A 118 15.13 -11.86 -2.30
N ALA A 119 14.31 -12.62 -1.56
CA ALA A 119 12.86 -12.42 -1.52
C ALA A 119 12.49 -11.08 -0.85
N ALA A 120 13.19 -10.68 0.20
CA ALA A 120 13.01 -9.39 0.87
C ALA A 120 13.33 -8.21 -0.05
N MET A 121 14.38 -8.33 -0.87
CA MET A 121 14.70 -7.37 -1.93
C MET A 121 13.56 -7.31 -2.95
N GLY A 122 13.14 -8.45 -3.50
CA GLY A 122 12.05 -8.52 -4.47
C GLY A 122 10.72 -7.97 -3.95
N ASN A 123 10.43 -8.13 -2.66
CA ASN A 123 9.22 -7.60 -2.02
C ASN A 123 9.28 -6.09 -1.74
N ARG A 124 10.47 -5.48 -1.77
CA ARG A 124 10.67 -4.03 -1.56
C ARG A 124 10.51 -3.22 -2.86
N LEU A 125 10.91 -3.82 -4.00
CA LEU A 125 10.83 -3.23 -5.34
C LEU A 125 9.35 -3.02 -5.74
#